data_AF-A0A930TW79-F1
#
_entry.id   AF-A0A930TW79-F1
#
_cell.length_a   1.000
_cell.length_b   1.000
_cell.length_c   1.000
_cell.angle_alpha   90.00
_cell.angle_beta   90.00
_cell.angle_gamma   90.00
#
_symmetry.space_group_name_H-M   'P 1'
#
loop_
_entity.id
_entity.type
_entity.pdbx_description
1 polymer ?
#
loop_
_entity_poly.entity_id
_entity_poly.type
_entity_poly.pdbx_seq_one_letter_code
_entity_poly.pdbx_strand_id
1 'polypeptide(L)'
;MTIRQRRYSKEELAQRGQQLYEAHIRRQVEAGNDGKIVAIDIETGNFEVADTILPATRLLFDRNPDAQPWVIRIGHRAVYHFGARSLPKHP
;
A
#
# COMPACT_ATOMS: atom_id res chain seq x y z
N MET A 1 5.64 -6.05 21.52
CA MET A 1 5.50 -5.24 20.28
C MET A 1 6.88 -5.04 19.69
N THR A 2 7.13 -5.51 18.48
CA THR A 2 8.38 -5.22 17.78
C THR A 2 8.36 -3.75 17.35
N ILE A 3 9.36 -2.97 17.73
CA ILE A 3 9.49 -1.57 17.28
C ILE A 3 9.89 -1.62 15.80
N ARG A 4 8.99 -1.20 14.92
CA ARG A 4 9.25 -1.14 13.47
C ARG A 4 10.04 0.12 13.16
N GLN A 5 11.32 -0.03 12.87
CA GLN A 5 12.18 1.07 12.43
C GLN A 5 12.20 1.13 10.90
N ARG A 6 11.97 2.32 10.35
CA ARG A 6 12.12 2.55 8.91
C ARG A 6 13.60 2.44 8.54
N ARG A 7 13.92 1.56 7.59
CA ARG A 7 15.30 1.33 7.11
C ARG A 7 15.69 2.21 5.92
N TYR A 8 14.70 2.71 5.18
CA TYR A 8 14.89 3.51 3.96
C TYR A 8 14.40 4.94 4.11
N SER A 9 14.92 5.85 3.31
CA SER A 9 14.31 7.18 3.14
C SER A 9 12.89 7.06 2.57
N LYS A 10 12.09 8.12 2.66
CA LYS A 10 10.72 8.09 2.10
C LYS A 10 10.76 7.95 0.58
N GLU A 11 11.75 8.58 -0.03
CA GLU A 11 11.98 8.66 -1.47
C GLU A 11 12.38 7.28 -2.01
N GLU A 12 13.32 6.60 -1.37
CA GLU A 12 13.70 5.23 -1.73
C GLU A 12 12.56 4.24 -1.52
N LEU A 13 11.79 4.37 -0.43
CA LEU A 13 10.60 3.56 -0.18
C LEU A 13 9.60 3.68 -1.32
N ALA A 14 9.30 4.93 -1.73
CA ALA A 14 8.37 5.20 -2.81
C ALA A 14 8.88 4.68 -4.16
N GLN A 15 10.16 4.89 -4.47
CA GLN A 15 10.76 4.42 -5.72
C GLN A 15 10.70 2.89 -5.83
N ARG A 16 11.16 2.17 -4.79
CA ARG A 16 11.17 0.70 -4.78
C ARG A 16 9.77 0.12 -4.83
N GLY A 17 8.86 0.65 -4.01
CA GLY A 17 7.46 0.22 -4.00
C GLY A 17 6.79 0.41 -5.36
N GLN A 18 6.99 1.56 -6.00
CA GLN A 18 6.45 1.84 -7.34
C GLN A 18 7.02 0.88 -8.39
N GLN A 19 8.33 0.61 -8.36
CA GLN A 19 8.96 -0.33 -9.29
C GLN A 19 8.41 -1.74 -9.14
N LEU A 20 8.25 -2.23 -7.90
CA LEU A 20 7.63 -3.54 -7.63
C LEU A 20 6.19 -3.60 -8.13
N TYR A 21 5.43 -2.53 -7.89
CA TYR A 21 4.04 -2.44 -8.35
C TYR A 21 3.95 -2.54 -9.87
N GLU A 22 4.63 -1.66 -10.60
CA GLU A 22 4.53 -1.59 -12.05
C GLU A 22 5.08 -2.85 -12.75
N ALA A 23 6.21 -3.38 -12.28
CA ALA A 23 6.87 -4.49 -12.96
C ALA A 23 6.17 -5.84 -12.73
N HIS A 24 5.64 -6.10 -11.53
CA HIS A 24 5.22 -7.44 -11.13
C HIS A 24 3.79 -7.52 -10.58
N ILE A 25 3.39 -6.58 -9.73
CA ILE A 25 2.16 -6.72 -8.93
C ILE A 25 0.93 -6.22 -9.68
N ARG A 26 1.07 -5.13 -10.46
CA ARG A 26 -0.01 -4.47 -11.19
C ARG A 26 -0.85 -5.45 -12.01
N ARG A 27 -0.20 -6.30 -12.81
CA ARG A 27 -0.86 -7.30 -13.67
C ARG A 27 -1.62 -8.38 -12.89
N GLN A 28 -1.28 -8.59 -11.62
CA GLN A 28 -1.91 -9.59 -10.75
C GLN A 28 -3.11 -9.02 -10.01
N VAL A 29 -3.09 -7.73 -9.68
CA VAL A 29 -4.07 -7.13 -8.77
C VAL A 29 -5.08 -6.21 -9.46
N GLU A 30 -4.80 -5.64 -10.64
CA GLU A 30 -5.72 -4.65 -11.23
C GLU A 30 -7.10 -5.20 -11.59
N ALA A 31 -7.16 -6.43 -12.12
CA ALA A 31 -8.43 -7.04 -12.50
C ALA A 31 -9.32 -7.30 -11.26
N GLY A 32 -10.41 -6.54 -11.14
CA GLY A 32 -11.41 -6.72 -10.07
C GLY A 32 -11.07 -6.10 -8.71
N ASN A 33 -9.97 -5.33 -8.60
CA ASN A 33 -9.60 -4.65 -7.34
C ASN A 33 -9.41 -3.14 -7.49
N ASP A 34 -9.99 -2.53 -8.51
CA ASP A 34 -9.99 -1.08 -8.66
C ASP A 34 -10.46 -0.39 -7.36
N GLY A 35 -9.72 0.63 -6.93
CA GLY A 35 -10.00 1.38 -5.71
C GLY A 35 -9.56 0.71 -4.39
N LYS A 36 -9.19 -0.57 -4.39
CA LYS A 36 -8.63 -1.25 -3.20
C LYS A 36 -7.19 -0.81 -2.93
N ILE A 37 -6.70 -1.13 -1.74
CA ILE A 37 -5.32 -0.89 -1.31
C ILE A 37 -4.49 -2.15 -1.52
N VAL A 38 -3.30 -1.98 -2.09
CA VAL A 38 -2.24 -2.98 -2.00
C VAL A 38 -1.15 -2.45 -1.05
N ALA A 39 -0.76 -3.29 -0.09
CA ALA A 39 0.39 -3.06 0.77
C ALA A 39 1.51 -4.00 0.33
N ILE A 40 2.69 -3.44 0.07
CA ILE A 40 3.84 -4.14 -0.49
C ILE A 40 5.00 -4.02 0.48
N ASP A 41 5.60 -5.15 0.85
CA ASP A 41 6.90 -5.16 1.52
C ASP A 41 8.01 -4.91 0.49
N ILE A 42 8.66 -3.75 0.56
CA ILE A 42 9.62 -3.33 -0.48
C ILE A 42 10.90 -4.15 -0.52
N GLU A 43 11.18 -4.93 0.51
CA GLU A 43 12.38 -5.77 0.58
C GLU A 43 12.15 -7.15 -0.04
N THR A 44 10.93 -7.67 0.05
CA THR A 44 10.61 -9.04 -0.38
C THR A 44 9.72 -9.07 -1.62
N GLY A 45 9.01 -7.99 -1.93
CA GLY A 45 7.97 -7.97 -2.96
C GLY A 45 6.68 -8.68 -2.57
N ASN A 46 6.58 -9.23 -1.34
CA ASN A 46 5.33 -9.77 -0.83
C ASN A 46 4.29 -8.65 -0.72
N PHE A 47 3.05 -8.97 -1.06
CA PHE A 47 1.98 -7.99 -1.05
C PHE A 47 0.67 -8.58 -0.55
N GLU A 48 -0.18 -7.70 -0.02
CA GLU A 48 -1.53 -8.03 0.42
C GLU A 48 -2.52 -6.97 -0.10
N VAL A 49 -3.72 -7.39 -0.50
CA VAL A 49 -4.77 -6.53 -1.03
C VAL A 49 -5.95 -6.50 -0.07
N ALA A 50 -6.45 -5.30 0.25
CA ALA A 50 -7.67 -5.13 1.05
C ALA A 50 -8.39 -3.82 0.72
N ASP A 51 -9.63 -3.66 1.19
CA ASP A 51 -10.45 -2.48 0.87
C ASP A 51 -9.91 -1.16 1.45
N THR A 52 -9.14 -1.24 2.55
CA THR A 52 -8.56 -0.06 3.21
C THR A 52 -7.12 -0.32 3.68
N ILE A 53 -6.41 0.74 4.07
CA ILE A 53 -4.97 0.66 4.41
C ILE A 53 -4.73 -0.22 5.64
N LEU A 54 -5.58 -0.09 6.66
CA LEU A 54 -5.40 -0.80 7.93
C LEU A 54 -5.42 -2.34 7.74
N PRO A 55 -6.42 -2.96 7.10
CA PRO A 55 -6.41 -4.39 6.85
C PRO A 55 -5.29 -4.82 5.90
N ALA A 56 -4.98 -4.06 4.84
CA ALA A 56 -3.90 -4.42 3.92
C ALA A 56 -2.54 -4.48 4.64
N THR A 57 -2.23 -3.45 5.42
CA THR A 57 -0.99 -3.41 6.21
C THR A 57 -0.98 -4.43 7.35
N ARG A 58 -2.12 -4.67 8.01
CA ARG A 58 -2.24 -5.72 9.03
C ARG A 58 -1.91 -7.09 8.47
N LEU A 59 -2.53 -7.49 7.36
CA LEU A 59 -2.26 -8.77 6.69
C LEU A 59 -0.78 -8.89 6.32
N LEU A 60 -0.19 -7.82 5.78
CA LEU A 60 1.22 -7.80 5.41
C LEU A 60 2.12 -8.03 6.63
N PHE A 61 1.79 -7.41 7.76
CA PHE A 61 2.54 -7.57 9.01
C PHE A 61 2.30 -8.90 9.72
N ASP A 62 1.12 -9.49 9.58
CA ASP A 62 0.84 -10.83 10.09
C ASP A 62 1.70 -11.87 9.33
N ARG A 63 1.95 -11.62 8.03
CA ARG A 63 2.87 -12.42 7.20
C ARG A 63 4.35 -12.16 7.49
N ASN A 64 4.75 -10.89 7.60
CA ASN A 64 6.11 -10.49 7.94
C ASN A 64 6.09 -9.34 8.96
N PRO A 65 6.34 -9.61 10.25
CA PRO A 65 6.33 -8.59 11.30
C PRO A 65 7.35 -7.46 11.10
N ASP A 66 8.40 -7.70 10.32
CA ASP A 66 9.51 -6.78 10.05
C ASP A 66 9.47 -6.16 8.63
N ALA A 67 8.32 -6.27 7.94
CA ALA A 67 8.15 -5.69 6.60
C ALA A 67 8.43 -4.18 6.56
N GLN A 68 8.93 -3.68 5.42
CA GLN A 68 9.02 -2.25 5.11
C GLN A 68 7.86 -1.88 4.16
N PRO A 69 6.67 -1.53 4.67
CA PRO A 69 5.49 -1.39 3.82
C PRO A 69 5.51 -0.11 2.98
N TRP A 70 5.13 -0.25 1.72
CA TRP A 70 4.67 0.83 0.86
C TRP A 70 3.26 0.53 0.37
N VAL A 71 2.39 1.55 0.31
CA VAL A 71 0.96 1.37 -0.01
C VAL A 71 0.55 2.21 -1.20
N ILE A 72 -0.25 1.64 -2.09
CA ILE A 72 -0.88 2.33 -3.22
C ILE A 72 -2.35 1.91 -3.36
N ARG A 73 -3.17 2.82 -3.89
CA ARG A 73 -4.55 2.51 -4.27
C ARG A 73 -4.59 2.10 -5.75
N ILE A 74 -5.04 0.88 -6.00
CA ILE A 74 -5.08 0.27 -7.34
C ILE A 74 -5.95 1.14 -8.25
N GLY A 75 -5.44 1.48 -9.44
CA GLY A 75 -6.12 2.33 -10.41
C GLY A 75 -6.04 3.85 -10.14
N HIS A 76 -5.42 4.30 -9.05
CA HIS A 76 -5.39 5.70 -8.65
C HIS A 76 -3.97 6.26 -8.49
N ARG A 77 -3.82 7.57 -8.77
CA ARG A 77 -2.53 8.30 -8.61
C ARG A 77 -2.16 8.61 -7.16
N ALA A 78 -3.11 8.50 -6.23
CA ALA A 78 -2.91 8.81 -4.82
C ALA A 78 -3.75 7.87 -3.95
N VAL A 79 -3.23 7.53 -2.77
CA VAL A 79 -3.91 6.67 -1.78
C VAL A 79 -5.13 7.37 -1.16
N TYR A 80 -5.00 8.68 -0.92
CA TYR A 80 -6.08 9.57 -0.50
C TYR A 80 -6.06 10.84 -1.34
N HIS A 81 -7.24 11.42 -1.53
CA HIS A 81 -7.39 12.77 -2.03
C HIS A 81 -7.92 13.62 -0.86
N PHE A 82 -7.28 14.76 -0.60
CA PHE A 82 -7.71 15.70 0.42
C PHE A 82 -8.20 16.98 -0.27
N GLY A 83 -9.43 17.40 0.05
CA GLY A 83 -10.11 18.56 -0.55
C GLY A 83 -11.58 18.60 -0.14
N ALA A 84 -12.31 19.69 -0.46
CA ALA A 84 -13.69 19.92 -0.01
C ALA A 84 -14.67 18.74 -0.29
N ARG A 85 -14.39 17.92 -1.31
CA ARG A 85 -15.17 16.72 -1.66
C ARG A 85 -14.90 15.49 -0.76
N SER A 86 -13.92 15.58 0.14
CA SER A 86 -13.48 14.50 1.03
C SER A 86 -14.07 14.61 2.44
N LEU A 87 -14.83 15.69 2.71
CA LEU A 87 -15.59 15.84 3.95
C LEU A 87 -16.82 14.92 3.90
N PRO A 88 -17.14 14.21 4.99
CA PRO A 88 -18.41 13.50 5.09
C PRO A 88 -19.53 14.52 4.88
N LYS A 89 -20.47 14.22 3.97
CA LYS A 89 -21.72 14.97 3.92
C LYS A 89 -22.47 14.67 5.21
N HIS A 90 -22.52 15.62 6.13
CA HIS A 90 -23.46 15.55 7.24
C HIS A 90 -24.89 15.61 6.67
N PRO A 91 -25.82 14.77 7.18
CA PRO A 91 -27.24 14.90 6.87
C PRO A 91 -27.83 16.19 7.45
#